data_AF-A0A3D5AVH2-F1
#
_entry.id   AF-A0A3D5AVH2-F1
#
_cell.length_a   1.000
_cell.length_b   1.000
_cell.length_c   1.000
_cell.angle_alpha   90.00
_cell.angle_beta   90.00
_cell.angle_gamma   90.00
#
_symmetry.space_group_name_H-M   'P 1'
#
loop_
_entity.id
_entity.type
_entity.pdbx_description
1 polymer ?
#
loop_
_entity_poly.entity_id
_entity_poly.type
_entity_poly.pdbx_seq_one_letter_code
_entity_poly.pdbx_strand_id
1 'polypeptide(L)'
;GFNKSHSAAYALIAYQTAWLKAHYPAAFMAAVLSSDMDKTEKVVTMIAECRDLKLKVLPPDINQCEYPFAVRDDETILYGLGAIKGLGQAAIDAILDARREGSAFSDLFDFCQRIDLRRVNRRVLESLIKAGALDSLGTHRAALLASLNVALAAAEQNERSRAAQQNDLFGMGDDSGADSAVVAYAETPPWSEDLRLEGEKETLGLYLTGHPIIRYELELSRIIDNTLAELKPSEDKSIVVAGLVVGMRIMQTRRGDRMAFVTLDDRTGRLELAVFSDMFERHRELLSKDALLVVEGQVSVDEYSGGFKMSADRIFNIDQARAAFASHLEIDVKATLAAGDLVDELKRALKPATPGSCPVHIRYDAGTAQAEIVLGPEWKVAPSNALIEAITGLAGADRVRLIYPELRRSLPASSPARRGGRHHQRSGAVASIA
;
A
#
# COMPACT_ATOMS: atom_id res chain seq x y z
N GLY A 1 -35.90 -27.48 -21.29
CA GLY A 1 -36.43 -26.17 -21.72
C GLY A 1 -36.35 -25.21 -20.55
N PHE A 2 -35.95 -23.96 -20.79
CA PHE A 2 -35.83 -22.91 -19.76
C PHE A 2 -37.09 -22.02 -19.77
N ASN A 3 -37.57 -21.58 -18.60
CA ASN A 3 -38.83 -20.80 -18.51
C ASN A 3 -38.62 -19.36 -18.99
N LYS A 4 -39.00 -19.08 -20.24
CA LYS A 4 -38.74 -17.82 -20.93
C LYS A 4 -39.25 -16.57 -20.22
N SER A 5 -40.41 -16.62 -19.55
CA SER A 5 -40.96 -15.43 -18.86
C SER A 5 -40.12 -15.05 -17.65
N HIS A 6 -39.67 -16.05 -16.87
CA HIS A 6 -38.75 -15.85 -15.76
C HIS A 6 -37.40 -15.32 -16.26
N SER A 7 -36.84 -15.91 -17.33
CA SER A 7 -35.56 -15.47 -17.90
C SER A 7 -35.60 -14.03 -18.41
N ALA A 8 -36.68 -13.65 -19.09
CA ALA A 8 -36.83 -12.31 -19.65
C ALA A 8 -36.86 -11.22 -18.56
N ALA A 9 -37.52 -11.49 -17.42
CA ALA A 9 -37.56 -10.55 -16.31
C ALA A 9 -36.17 -10.30 -15.69
N TYR A 10 -35.38 -11.35 -15.44
CA TYR A 10 -34.01 -11.19 -14.93
C TYR A 10 -33.06 -10.59 -15.97
N ALA A 11 -33.24 -10.91 -17.26
CA ALA A 11 -32.46 -10.31 -18.34
C ALA A 11 -32.67 -8.80 -18.43
N LEU A 12 -33.89 -8.31 -18.18
CA LEU A 12 -34.16 -6.86 -18.13
C LEU A 12 -33.39 -6.18 -17.00
N ILE A 13 -33.35 -6.76 -15.80
CA ILE A 13 -32.57 -6.23 -14.67
C ILE A 13 -31.08 -6.24 -15.00
N ALA A 14 -30.55 -7.32 -15.57
CA ALA A 14 -29.16 -7.42 -15.98
C ALA A 14 -28.79 -6.37 -17.05
N TYR A 15 -29.71 -6.10 -18.00
CA TYR A 15 -29.52 -5.04 -18.99
C TYR A 15 -29.53 -3.65 -18.34
N GLN A 16 -30.46 -3.39 -17.41
CA GLN A 16 -30.53 -2.12 -16.69
C GLN A 16 -29.27 -1.85 -15.86
N THR A 17 -28.75 -2.85 -15.15
CA THR A 17 -27.51 -2.70 -14.38
C THR A 17 -26.30 -2.51 -15.29
N ALA A 18 -26.21 -3.26 -16.39
CA ALA A 18 -25.15 -3.06 -17.38
C ALA A 18 -25.20 -1.66 -18.02
N TRP A 19 -26.40 -1.16 -18.34
CA TRP A 19 -26.59 0.17 -18.90
C TRP A 19 -26.18 1.27 -17.92
N LEU A 20 -26.60 1.17 -16.64
CA LEU A 20 -26.18 2.12 -15.60
C LEU A 20 -24.67 2.11 -15.39
N LYS A 21 -24.06 0.92 -15.36
CA LYS A 21 -22.59 0.78 -15.23
C LYS A 21 -21.85 1.38 -16.43
N ALA A 22 -22.40 1.26 -17.64
CA ALA A 22 -21.78 1.79 -18.86
C ALA A 22 -21.89 3.33 -18.97
N HIS A 23 -23.01 3.91 -18.52
CA HIS A 23 -23.31 5.34 -18.72
C HIS A 23 -23.13 6.22 -17.47
N TYR A 24 -23.26 5.65 -16.27
CA TYR A 24 -23.10 6.34 -14.99
C TYR A 24 -22.24 5.51 -14.02
N PRO A 25 -20.99 5.17 -14.40
CA PRO A 25 -20.16 4.23 -13.65
C PRO A 25 -19.92 4.66 -12.21
N ALA A 26 -19.64 5.94 -11.94
CA ALA A 26 -19.42 6.44 -10.58
C ALA A 26 -20.65 6.28 -9.68
N ALA A 27 -21.83 6.69 -10.16
CA ALA A 27 -23.09 6.56 -9.40
C ALA A 27 -23.51 5.11 -9.20
N PHE A 28 -23.35 4.28 -10.24
CA PHE A 28 -23.61 2.85 -10.15
C PHE A 28 -22.71 2.20 -9.10
N MET A 29 -21.40 2.43 -9.17
CA MET A 29 -20.45 1.84 -8.24
C MET A 29 -20.62 2.37 -6.81
N ALA A 30 -20.93 3.66 -6.60
CA ALA A 30 -21.24 4.19 -5.27
C ALA A 30 -22.48 3.52 -4.65
N ALA A 31 -23.52 3.26 -5.45
CA ALA A 31 -24.72 2.55 -5.00
C ALA A 31 -24.42 1.08 -4.67
N VAL A 32 -23.64 0.38 -5.51
CA VAL A 32 -23.23 -1.01 -5.29
C VAL A 32 -22.37 -1.14 -4.04
N LEU A 33 -21.35 -0.28 -3.89
CA LEU A 33 -20.50 -0.22 -2.69
C LEU A 33 -21.32 0.04 -1.44
N SER A 34 -22.31 0.93 -1.51
CA SER A 34 -23.17 1.24 -0.36
C SER A 34 -24.09 0.07 0.02
N SER A 35 -24.55 -0.73 -0.94
CA SER A 35 -25.48 -1.85 -0.68
C SER A 35 -24.86 -3.01 0.10
N ASP A 36 -23.53 -3.19 0.00
CA ASP A 36 -22.76 -4.25 0.64
C ASP A 36 -21.65 -3.68 1.54
N MET A 37 -21.81 -2.44 2.03
CA MET A 37 -20.78 -1.73 2.80
C MET A 37 -20.40 -2.41 4.14
N ASP A 38 -21.31 -3.24 4.66
CA ASP A 38 -21.12 -4.07 5.85
C ASP A 38 -20.18 -5.27 5.61
N LYS A 39 -19.93 -5.61 4.34
CA LYS A 39 -19.11 -6.77 3.93
C LYS A 39 -17.78 -6.29 3.35
N THR A 40 -16.79 -6.11 4.24
CA THR A 40 -15.45 -5.59 3.88
C THR A 40 -14.83 -6.30 2.68
N GLU A 41 -14.90 -7.64 2.58
CA GLU A 41 -14.32 -8.39 1.46
C GLU A 41 -14.95 -8.04 0.10
N LYS A 42 -16.27 -7.76 0.08
CA LYS A 42 -16.96 -7.31 -1.13
C LYS A 42 -16.58 -5.89 -1.49
N VAL A 43 -16.53 -5.00 -0.50
CA VAL A 43 -16.07 -3.60 -0.69
C VAL A 43 -14.68 -3.57 -1.30
N VAL A 44 -13.73 -4.37 -0.78
CA VAL A 44 -12.37 -4.47 -1.34
C VAL A 44 -12.39 -4.92 -2.81
N THR A 45 -13.23 -5.89 -3.14
CA THR A 45 -13.37 -6.40 -4.51
C THR A 45 -13.97 -5.34 -5.45
N MET A 46 -15.02 -4.65 -5.02
CA MET A 46 -15.69 -3.59 -5.78
C MET A 46 -14.82 -2.34 -5.94
N ILE A 47 -13.98 -1.99 -4.95
CA ILE A 47 -12.98 -0.91 -5.08
C ILE A 47 -11.92 -1.27 -6.13
N ALA A 48 -11.51 -2.54 -6.21
CA ALA A 48 -10.61 -2.97 -7.28
C ALA A 48 -11.25 -2.80 -8.66
N GLU A 49 -12.52 -3.18 -8.80
CA GLU A 49 -13.29 -2.95 -10.02
C GLU A 49 -13.46 -1.45 -10.36
N CYS A 50 -13.60 -0.58 -9.36
CA CYS A 50 -13.57 0.87 -9.57
C CYS A 50 -12.26 1.31 -10.25
N ARG A 51 -11.12 0.74 -9.86
CA ARG A 51 -9.83 1.04 -10.49
C ARG A 51 -9.77 0.57 -11.94
N ASP A 52 -10.32 -0.61 -12.23
CA ASP A 52 -10.42 -1.14 -13.61
C ASP A 52 -11.31 -0.26 -14.49
N LEU A 53 -12.38 0.31 -13.92
CA LEU A 53 -13.25 1.30 -14.55
C LEU A 53 -12.65 2.73 -14.58
N LYS A 54 -11.41 2.90 -14.08
CA LYS A 54 -10.70 4.19 -13.96
C LYS A 54 -11.40 5.22 -13.07
N LEU A 55 -12.25 4.76 -12.15
CA LEU A 55 -12.86 5.60 -11.13
C LEU A 55 -11.90 5.83 -9.97
N LYS A 56 -11.83 7.08 -9.51
CA LYS A 56 -11.06 7.46 -8.32
C LYS A 56 -11.92 7.30 -7.07
N VAL A 57 -11.50 6.43 -6.16
CA VAL A 57 -12.09 6.35 -4.82
C VAL A 57 -11.21 7.16 -3.87
N LEU A 58 -11.75 8.26 -3.34
CA LEU A 58 -11.06 9.08 -2.35
C LEU A 58 -11.08 8.39 -0.97
N PRO A 59 -10.06 8.64 -0.13
CA PRO A 59 -10.06 8.14 1.25
C PRO A 59 -11.23 8.71 2.06
N PRO A 60 -11.61 8.06 3.17
CA PRO A 60 -12.59 8.64 4.08
C PRO A 60 -12.10 9.99 4.60
N ASP A 61 -13.04 10.90 4.85
CA ASP A 61 -12.80 12.22 5.43
C ASP A 61 -14.03 12.64 6.23
N ILE A 62 -13.88 12.90 7.53
CA ILE A 62 -14.97 13.32 8.41
C ILE A 62 -15.65 14.62 7.97
N ASN A 63 -14.97 15.46 7.19
CA ASN A 63 -15.50 16.74 6.73
C ASN A 63 -16.21 16.67 5.37
N GLN A 64 -16.00 15.59 4.60
CA GLN A 64 -16.52 15.47 3.22
C GLN A 64 -17.39 14.24 3.00
N CYS A 65 -17.13 13.15 3.72
CA CYS A 65 -17.79 11.87 3.51
C CYS A 65 -19.09 11.75 4.33
N GLU A 66 -19.99 10.92 3.85
CA GLU A 66 -21.24 10.58 4.52
C GLU A 66 -21.19 9.13 5.03
N TYR A 67 -22.29 8.65 5.62
CA TYR A 67 -22.41 7.24 5.98
C TYR A 67 -22.25 6.30 4.76
N PRO A 68 -23.06 6.41 3.69
CA PRO A 68 -22.86 5.64 2.46
C PRO A 68 -21.73 6.21 1.60
N PHE A 69 -21.28 5.43 0.61
CA PHE A 69 -20.43 5.94 -0.46
C PHE A 69 -21.21 6.98 -1.27
N ALA A 70 -20.56 8.09 -1.59
CA ALA A 70 -21.17 9.20 -2.32
C ALA A 70 -20.39 9.50 -3.59
N VAL A 71 -21.06 10.10 -4.58
CA VAL A 71 -20.41 10.56 -5.81
C VAL A 71 -20.04 12.01 -5.63
N ARG A 72 -18.80 12.37 -5.95
CA ARG A 72 -18.38 13.78 -6.04
C ARG A 72 -18.58 14.31 -7.45
N ASP A 73 -18.20 13.52 -8.44
CA ASP A 73 -18.24 13.83 -9.87
C ASP A 73 -18.26 12.53 -10.69
N ASP A 74 -18.35 12.63 -12.02
CA ASP A 74 -18.52 11.48 -12.93
C ASP A 74 -17.41 10.43 -12.86
N GLU A 75 -16.24 10.78 -12.29
CA GLU A 75 -15.08 9.90 -12.19
C GLU A 75 -14.64 9.66 -10.73
N THR A 76 -15.27 10.32 -9.74
CA THR A 76 -14.82 10.29 -8.34
C THR A 76 -15.90 9.88 -7.35
N ILE A 77 -15.57 8.90 -6.53
CA ILE A 77 -16.38 8.39 -5.42
C ILE A 77 -15.71 8.79 -4.09
N LEU A 78 -16.50 9.31 -3.16
CA LEU A 78 -16.14 9.52 -1.76
C LEU A 78 -16.39 8.25 -0.98
N TYR A 79 -15.43 7.88 -0.12
CA TYR A 79 -15.56 6.71 0.74
C TYR A 79 -16.78 6.84 1.67
N GLY A 80 -17.50 5.75 1.91
CA GLY A 80 -18.55 5.73 2.93
C GLY A 80 -17.95 5.49 4.32
N LEU A 81 -18.20 6.38 5.28
CA LEU A 81 -17.73 6.19 6.67
C LEU A 81 -18.26 4.89 7.28
N GLY A 82 -19.43 4.41 6.82
CA GLY A 82 -20.03 3.14 7.21
C GLY A 82 -19.22 1.91 6.83
N ALA A 83 -18.30 2.01 5.86
CA ALA A 83 -17.45 0.90 5.44
C ALA A 83 -16.17 0.75 6.28
N ILE A 84 -15.91 1.67 7.22
CA ILE A 84 -14.76 1.58 8.12
C ILE A 84 -15.06 0.52 9.20
N LYS A 85 -14.20 -0.50 9.28
CA LYS A 85 -14.35 -1.62 10.21
C LYS A 85 -14.31 -1.13 11.66
N GLY A 86 -15.29 -1.58 12.44
CA GLY A 86 -15.37 -1.27 13.86
C GLY A 86 -16.06 0.05 14.18
N LEU A 87 -16.58 0.77 13.17
CA LEU A 87 -17.45 1.92 13.38
C LEU A 87 -18.91 1.47 13.35
N GLY A 88 -19.63 1.70 14.45
CA GLY A 88 -21.08 1.51 14.49
C GLY A 88 -21.80 2.69 13.84
N GLN A 89 -22.95 2.41 13.19
CA GLN A 89 -23.85 3.44 12.64
C GLN A 89 -24.06 4.60 13.62
N ALA A 90 -24.39 4.29 14.88
CA ALA A 90 -24.67 5.29 15.89
C ALA A 90 -23.47 6.21 16.19
N ALA A 91 -22.23 5.73 16.04
CA ALA A 91 -21.05 6.57 16.21
C ALA A 91 -20.87 7.52 15.02
N ILE A 92 -21.09 7.02 13.80
CA ILE A 92 -20.99 7.83 12.58
C ILE A 92 -22.10 8.89 12.55
N ASP A 93 -23.34 8.52 12.88
CA ASP A 93 -24.45 9.46 12.95
C ASP A 93 -24.15 10.59 13.94
N ALA A 94 -23.56 10.29 15.11
CA ALA A 94 -23.16 11.31 16.08
C ALA A 94 -22.12 12.29 15.51
N ILE A 95 -21.16 11.79 14.73
CA ILE A 95 -20.15 12.61 14.06
C ILE A 95 -20.80 13.51 13.00
N LEU A 96 -21.69 12.94 12.17
CA LEU A 96 -22.39 13.67 11.11
C LEU A 96 -23.35 14.72 11.67
N ASP A 97 -24.05 14.42 12.76
CA ASP A 97 -24.94 15.36 13.45
C ASP A 97 -24.13 16.51 14.07
N ALA A 98 -23.02 16.23 14.77
CA ALA A 98 -22.12 17.25 15.28
C ALA A 98 -21.53 18.14 14.17
N ARG A 99 -21.27 17.58 12.99
CA ARG A 99 -20.85 18.33 11.80
C ARG A 99 -21.96 19.22 11.25
N ARG A 100 -23.21 18.73 11.20
CA ARG A 100 -24.38 19.49 10.70
C ARG A 100 -24.75 20.66 11.61
N GLU A 101 -24.59 20.50 12.92
CA GLU A 101 -24.88 21.54 13.91
C GLU A 101 -23.84 22.66 13.94
N GLY A 102 -22.62 22.42 13.42
CA GLY A 102 -21.54 23.40 13.39
C GLY A 102 -20.87 23.53 12.03
N SER A 103 -19.65 24.06 12.01
CA SER A 103 -18.82 24.12 10.80
C SER A 103 -18.08 22.81 10.57
N ALA A 104 -17.34 22.71 9.46
CA ALA A 104 -16.30 21.69 9.31
C ALA A 104 -15.38 21.68 10.54
N PHE A 105 -14.92 20.50 10.93
CA PHE A 105 -14.01 20.32 12.06
C PHE A 105 -12.64 20.89 11.69
N SER A 106 -12.10 21.77 12.54
CA SER A 106 -10.82 22.45 12.30
C SER A 106 -9.62 21.57 12.63
N ASP A 107 -9.70 20.87 13.76
CA ASP A 107 -8.62 20.09 14.33
C ASP A 107 -9.16 18.97 15.23
N LEU A 108 -8.27 18.15 15.79
CA LEU A 108 -8.63 17.01 16.64
C LEU A 108 -9.33 17.44 17.94
N PHE A 109 -8.99 18.61 18.48
CA PHE A 109 -9.56 19.11 19.73
C PHE A 109 -10.98 19.62 19.50
N ASP A 110 -11.22 20.39 18.44
CA ASP A 110 -12.57 20.78 18.00
C ASP A 110 -13.44 19.55 17.74
N PHE A 111 -12.89 18.55 17.05
CA PHE A 111 -13.58 17.29 16.79
C PHE A 111 -13.98 16.58 18.10
N CYS A 112 -13.04 16.35 19.02
CA CYS A 112 -13.32 15.68 20.29
C CYS A 112 -14.27 16.47 21.21
N GLN A 113 -14.27 17.81 21.13
CA GLN A 113 -15.16 18.66 21.95
C GLN A 113 -16.62 18.68 21.47
N ARG A 114 -16.86 18.41 20.19
CA ARG A 114 -18.18 18.51 19.57
C ARG A 114 -18.94 17.19 19.48
N ILE A 115 -18.23 16.06 19.47
CA ILE A 115 -18.84 14.74 19.34
C ILE A 115 -19.25 14.16 20.70
N ASP A 116 -20.33 13.37 20.71
CA ASP A 116 -20.73 12.62 21.91
C ASP A 116 -19.77 11.44 22.17
N LEU A 117 -18.85 11.63 23.11
CA LEU A 117 -17.85 10.63 23.51
C LEU A 117 -18.45 9.36 24.14
N ARG A 118 -19.74 9.36 24.52
CA ARG A 118 -20.44 8.13 24.96
C ARG A 118 -20.76 7.23 23.79
N ARG A 119 -21.03 7.80 22.62
CA ARG A 119 -21.30 7.09 21.36
C ARG A 119 -20.02 6.83 20.57
N VAL A 120 -19.05 7.74 20.65
CA VAL A 120 -17.76 7.66 19.95
C VAL A 120 -16.65 7.36 20.94
N ASN A 121 -16.39 6.07 21.17
CA ASN A 121 -15.33 5.64 22.08
C ASN A 121 -13.93 5.78 21.46
N ARG A 122 -12.90 5.63 22.30
CA ARG A 122 -11.49 5.69 21.89
C ARG A 122 -11.17 4.79 20.69
N ARG A 123 -11.69 3.55 20.66
CA ARG A 123 -11.41 2.59 19.58
C ARG A 123 -11.94 3.10 18.23
N VAL A 124 -13.09 3.77 18.22
CA VAL A 124 -13.61 4.43 17.02
C VAL A 124 -12.67 5.53 16.54
N LEU A 125 -12.17 6.37 17.45
CA LEU A 125 -11.24 7.44 17.12
C LEU A 125 -9.92 6.91 16.56
N GLU A 126 -9.34 5.88 17.18
CA GLU A 126 -8.12 5.22 16.67
C GLU A 126 -8.36 4.63 15.26
N SER A 127 -9.55 4.05 15.02
CA SER A 127 -9.92 3.50 13.72
C SER A 127 -10.09 4.60 12.66
N LEU A 128 -10.70 5.73 13.00
CA LEU A 128 -10.81 6.90 12.11
C LEU A 128 -9.43 7.46 11.73
N ILE A 129 -8.51 7.55 12.70
CA ILE A 129 -7.14 8.03 12.46
C ILE A 129 -6.41 7.07 11.53
N LYS A 130 -6.41 5.77 11.84
CA LYS A 130 -5.74 4.74 11.02
C LYS A 130 -6.32 4.65 9.61
N ALA A 131 -7.63 4.81 9.45
CA ALA A 131 -8.33 4.83 8.17
C ALA A 131 -8.03 6.07 7.31
N GLY A 132 -7.47 7.14 7.90
CA GLY A 132 -7.24 8.41 7.24
C GLY A 132 -8.43 9.37 7.24
N ALA A 133 -9.49 9.05 7.97
CA ALA A 133 -10.70 9.87 8.04
C ALA A 133 -10.45 11.27 8.65
N LEU A 134 -9.37 11.43 9.41
CA LEU A 134 -8.98 12.65 10.10
C LEU A 134 -7.77 13.34 9.44
N ASP A 135 -7.32 12.88 8.26
CA ASP A 135 -6.15 13.44 7.57
C ASP A 135 -6.37 14.91 7.13
N SER A 136 -7.63 15.35 7.00
CA SER A 136 -7.99 16.74 6.66
C SER A 136 -7.74 17.75 7.79
N LEU A 137 -7.47 17.30 9.02
CA LEU A 137 -7.24 18.14 10.20
C LEU A 137 -5.82 18.75 10.30
N GLY A 138 -5.05 18.71 9.21
CA GLY A 138 -3.85 19.54 9.03
C GLY A 138 -2.55 19.01 9.66
N THR A 139 -2.52 17.77 10.17
CA THR A 139 -1.30 17.12 10.68
C THR A 139 -1.19 15.68 10.16
N HIS A 140 -0.21 14.90 10.63
CA HIS A 140 -0.05 13.49 10.27
C HIS A 140 -0.68 12.54 11.31
N ARG A 141 -1.09 11.35 10.86
CA ARG A 141 -1.78 10.32 11.67
C ARG A 141 -1.04 9.97 12.97
N ALA A 142 0.30 9.98 12.96
CA ALA A 142 1.10 9.71 14.17
C ALA A 142 0.87 10.76 15.28
N ALA A 143 0.85 12.05 14.90
CA ALA A 143 0.60 13.15 15.84
C ALA A 143 -0.85 13.13 16.32
N LEU A 144 -1.82 12.83 15.45
CA LEU A 144 -3.23 12.66 15.85
C LEU A 144 -3.37 11.57 16.91
N LEU A 145 -2.77 10.40 16.66
CA LEU A 145 -2.86 9.27 17.59
C LEU A 145 -2.16 9.56 18.92
N ALA A 146 -0.96 10.16 18.88
CA ALA A 146 -0.21 10.53 20.07
C ALA A 146 -0.94 11.61 20.90
N SER A 147 -1.67 12.51 20.24
CA SER A 147 -2.39 13.61 20.90
C SER A 147 -3.80 13.22 21.37
N LEU A 148 -4.29 12.04 21.00
CA LEU A 148 -5.66 11.60 21.27
C LEU A 148 -6.03 11.60 22.76
N ASN A 149 -5.10 11.19 23.63
CA ASN A 149 -5.32 11.20 25.08
C ASN A 149 -5.54 12.62 25.61
N VAL A 150 -4.73 13.57 25.14
CA VAL A 150 -4.80 14.97 25.57
C VAL A 150 -6.09 15.60 25.05
N ALA A 151 -6.45 15.33 23.80
CA ALA A 151 -7.69 15.84 23.20
C ALA A 151 -8.95 15.34 23.93
N LEU A 152 -9.00 14.06 24.29
CA LEU A 152 -10.11 13.50 25.07
C LEU A 152 -10.22 14.11 26.47
N ALA A 153 -9.09 14.27 27.17
CA ALA A 153 -9.06 14.90 28.49
C ALA A 153 -9.53 16.37 28.45
N ALA A 154 -9.13 17.11 27.40
CA ALA A 154 -9.56 18.48 27.19
C ALA A 154 -11.07 18.58 26.91
N ALA A 155 -11.62 17.66 26.11
CA ALA A 155 -13.05 17.61 25.84
C ALA A 155 -13.87 17.32 27.11
N GLU A 156 -13.46 16.32 27.90
CA GLU A 156 -14.14 15.99 29.16
C GLU A 156 -14.07 17.15 30.17
N GLN A 157 -12.94 17.84 30.27
CA GLN A 157 -12.80 19.01 31.12
C GLN A 157 -13.73 20.14 30.68
N ASN A 158 -13.85 20.39 29.37
CA ASN A 158 -14.74 21.42 28.82
C ASN A 158 -16.21 21.10 29.08
N GLU A 159 -16.64 19.84 28.92
CA GLU A 159 -18.00 19.41 29.28
C GLU A 159 -18.30 19.63 30.77
N ARG A 160 -17.37 19.28 31.65
CA ARG A 160 -17.51 19.52 33.11
C ARG A 160 -17.60 21.00 33.44
N SER A 161 -16.77 21.84 32.82
CA SER A 161 -16.80 23.29 33.00
C SER A 161 -18.12 23.89 32.52
N ARG A 162 -18.65 23.47 31.37
CA ARG A 162 -19.97 23.91 30.86
C ARG A 162 -21.11 23.49 31.79
N ALA A 163 -21.08 22.25 32.28
CA ALA A 163 -22.07 21.76 33.25
C ALA A 163 -22.01 22.53 34.58
N ALA A 164 -20.79 22.89 35.03
CA ALA A 164 -20.59 23.71 36.23
C ALA A 164 -21.11 25.14 36.03
N GLN A 165 -20.82 25.78 34.89
CA GLN A 165 -21.33 27.12 34.55
C GLN A 165 -22.86 27.17 34.43
N GLN A 166 -23.50 26.09 33.96
CA GLN A 166 -24.96 25.99 33.97
C GLN A 166 -25.56 25.92 35.39
N ASN A 167 -24.83 25.35 36.35
CA ASN A 167 -25.22 25.38 37.77
C ASN A 167 -24.91 26.73 38.44
N ASP A 168 -23.95 27.49 37.91
CA ASP A 168 -23.52 28.79 38.42
C ASP A 168 -24.35 29.97 37.87
N LEU A 169 -25.39 29.70 37.07
CA LEU A 169 -26.36 30.69 36.61
C LEU A 169 -27.22 31.34 37.73
N PHE A 170 -26.97 30.96 38.99
CA PHE A 170 -27.46 31.64 40.20
C PHE A 170 -26.36 32.35 41.02
N GLY A 171 -25.10 32.33 40.56
CA GLY A 171 -23.94 32.88 41.24
C GLY A 171 -23.05 33.69 40.30
N MET A 172 -23.34 34.99 40.20
CA MET A 172 -22.43 36.05 39.70
C MET A 172 -21.80 35.85 38.30
N GLY A 173 -22.30 36.65 37.36
CA GLY A 173 -21.68 36.80 36.05
C GLY A 173 -20.27 37.37 36.15
N ASP A 174 -19.34 36.72 35.46
CA ASP A 174 -18.19 37.37 34.87
C ASP A 174 -17.90 36.70 33.52
N ASP A 175 -18.05 37.49 32.46
CA ASP A 175 -17.84 37.10 31.06
C ASP A 175 -16.33 37.17 30.79
N SER A 176 -15.64 36.07 31.04
CA SER A 176 -14.26 35.88 30.57
C SER A 176 -14.29 34.94 29.38
N GLY A 177 -14.25 35.53 28.18
CA GLY A 177 -14.07 34.81 26.94
C GLY A 177 -12.88 33.85 27.05
N ALA A 178 -13.17 32.56 26.97
CA ALA A 178 -12.16 31.53 26.96
C ALA A 178 -11.36 31.66 25.66
N ASP A 179 -10.20 32.32 25.75
CA ASP A 179 -9.15 32.22 24.75
C ASP A 179 -8.91 30.72 24.51
N SER A 180 -9.12 30.31 23.26
CA SER A 180 -8.76 28.99 22.76
C SER A 180 -7.26 28.82 23.00
N ALA A 181 -6.91 28.17 24.11
CA ALA A 181 -5.55 27.72 24.32
C ALA A 181 -5.20 26.83 23.14
N VAL A 182 -4.28 27.28 22.29
CA VAL A 182 -3.78 26.52 21.14
C VAL A 182 -3.11 25.27 21.71
N VAL A 183 -3.85 24.16 21.78
CA VAL A 183 -3.30 22.90 22.26
C VAL A 183 -2.41 22.35 21.16
N ALA A 184 -1.10 22.37 21.41
CA ALA A 184 -0.14 21.86 20.45
C ALA A 184 -0.26 20.33 20.31
N TYR A 185 -0.19 19.84 19.08
CA TYR A 185 -0.06 18.41 18.80
C TYR A 185 1.27 17.86 19.35
N ALA A 186 1.29 16.58 19.70
CA ALA A 186 2.51 15.89 20.12
C ALA A 186 3.56 15.88 19.00
N GLU A 187 4.79 16.31 19.33
CA GLU A 187 5.93 16.25 18.41
C GLU A 187 6.39 14.79 18.25
N THR A 188 6.04 14.19 17.12
CA THR A 188 6.40 12.82 16.76
C THR A 188 6.76 12.76 15.29
N PRO A 189 7.68 11.86 14.87
CA PRO A 189 7.89 11.64 13.44
C PRO A 189 6.62 11.06 12.80
N PRO A 190 6.33 11.38 11.53
CA PRO A 190 5.29 10.69 10.77
C PRO A 190 5.49 9.18 10.78
N TRP A 191 4.40 8.43 10.67
CA TRP A 191 4.49 6.98 10.50
C TRP A 191 5.27 6.63 9.24
N SER A 192 5.99 5.51 9.29
CA SER A 192 6.48 4.88 8.08
C SER A 192 5.31 4.50 7.17
N GLU A 193 5.57 4.41 5.87
CA GLU A 193 4.56 3.97 4.90
C GLU A 193 3.98 2.60 5.27
N ASP A 194 4.81 1.66 5.75
CA ASP A 194 4.38 0.33 6.17
C ASP A 194 3.35 0.40 7.32
N LEU A 195 3.63 1.21 8.35
CA LEU A 195 2.73 1.36 9.48
C LEU A 195 1.43 2.07 9.09
N ARG A 196 1.52 3.06 8.19
CA ARG A 196 0.34 3.78 7.64
C ARG A 196 -0.56 2.84 6.84
N LEU A 197 0.03 2.05 5.95
CA LEU A 197 -0.67 1.08 5.10
C LEU A 197 -1.24 -0.08 5.92
N GLU A 198 -0.55 -0.54 6.96
CA GLU A 198 -1.06 -1.54 7.90
C GLU A 198 -2.30 -1.02 8.64
N GLY A 199 -2.28 0.24 9.08
CA GLY A 199 -3.46 0.89 9.68
C GLY A 199 -4.65 0.98 8.71
N GLU A 200 -4.42 1.32 7.44
CA GLU A 200 -5.46 1.30 6.41
C GLU A 200 -6.03 -0.09 6.21
N LYS A 201 -5.19 -1.12 6.14
CA LYS A 201 -5.67 -2.49 5.97
C LYS A 201 -6.44 -3.00 7.19
N GLU A 202 -6.00 -2.66 8.40
CA GLU A 202 -6.69 -3.05 9.64
C GLU A 202 -8.12 -2.48 9.68
N THR A 203 -8.29 -1.24 9.20
CA THR A 203 -9.53 -0.46 9.35
C THR A 203 -10.42 -0.47 8.11
N LEU A 204 -9.85 -0.46 6.90
CA LEU A 204 -10.57 -0.48 5.63
C LEU A 204 -10.61 -1.87 4.99
N GLY A 205 -9.70 -2.76 5.39
CA GLY A 205 -9.53 -4.09 4.78
C GLY A 205 -8.67 -4.10 3.51
N LEU A 206 -8.20 -2.94 3.05
CA LEU A 206 -7.33 -2.80 1.88
C LEU A 206 -6.29 -1.69 2.07
N TYR A 207 -5.24 -1.75 1.24
CA TYR A 207 -4.33 -0.62 1.01
C TYR A 207 -4.99 0.35 0.03
N LEU A 208 -5.50 1.48 0.53
CA LEU A 208 -6.28 2.40 -0.29
C LEU A 208 -5.38 3.45 -0.94
N THR A 209 -4.46 4.04 -0.18
CA THR A 209 -3.64 5.18 -0.62
C THR A 209 -2.29 4.79 -1.22
N GLY A 210 -1.91 3.52 -1.14
CA GLY A 210 -0.63 3.01 -1.63
C GLY A 210 -0.61 1.49 -1.79
N HIS A 211 0.57 0.93 -2.06
CA HIS A 211 0.76 -0.51 -2.22
C HIS A 211 2.06 -0.96 -1.53
N PRO A 212 2.07 -2.02 -0.70
CA PRO A 212 3.28 -2.43 0.03
C PRO A 212 4.46 -2.81 -0.87
N ILE A 213 4.20 -3.18 -2.14
CA ILE A 213 5.27 -3.50 -3.09
C ILE A 213 6.20 -2.33 -3.38
N ILE A 214 5.73 -1.08 -3.17
CA ILE A 214 6.47 0.15 -3.48
C ILE A 214 7.81 0.17 -2.76
N ARG A 215 7.89 -0.33 -1.52
CA ARG A 215 9.14 -0.39 -0.75
C ARG A 215 10.23 -1.23 -1.42
N TYR A 216 9.82 -2.13 -2.32
CA TYR A 216 10.70 -3.02 -3.07
C TYR A 216 10.82 -2.66 -4.56
N GLU A 217 10.15 -1.60 -5.06
CA GLU A 217 10.13 -1.30 -6.51
C GLU A 217 11.54 -1.17 -7.11
N LEU A 218 12.45 -0.47 -6.41
CA LEU A 218 13.85 -0.30 -6.86
C LEU A 218 14.60 -1.63 -6.95
N GLU A 219 14.42 -2.51 -5.97
CA GLU A 219 15.07 -3.81 -5.93
C GLU A 219 14.44 -4.78 -6.95
N LEU A 220 13.12 -4.85 -6.99
CA LEU A 220 12.37 -5.67 -7.93
C LEU A 220 12.64 -5.27 -9.38
N SER A 221 12.88 -3.98 -9.67
CA SER A 221 13.24 -3.52 -11.02
C SER A 221 14.51 -4.19 -11.59
N ARG A 222 15.37 -4.73 -10.72
CA ARG A 222 16.58 -5.48 -11.09
C ARG A 222 16.37 -7.00 -11.17
N ILE A 223 15.24 -7.49 -10.67
CA ILE A 223 14.92 -8.92 -10.55
C ILE A 223 13.87 -9.34 -11.60
N ILE A 224 12.81 -8.55 -11.78
CA ILE A 224 11.65 -8.90 -12.61
C ILE A 224 11.87 -8.52 -14.09
N ASP A 225 11.26 -9.28 -14.98
CA ASP A 225 11.26 -9.02 -16.42
C ASP A 225 10.23 -7.95 -16.79
N ASN A 226 9.00 -8.08 -16.27
CA ASN A 226 7.86 -7.22 -16.61
C ASN A 226 6.97 -6.97 -15.38
N THR A 227 6.23 -5.85 -15.40
CA THR A 227 5.08 -5.66 -14.49
C THR A 227 3.89 -6.49 -14.98
N LEU A 228 2.92 -6.74 -14.09
CA LEU A 228 1.76 -7.57 -14.40
C LEU A 228 0.91 -6.99 -15.55
N ALA A 229 0.83 -5.66 -15.66
CA ALA A 229 0.13 -4.99 -16.76
C ALA A 229 0.83 -5.13 -18.13
N GLU A 230 2.14 -5.36 -18.15
CA GLU A 230 2.95 -5.44 -19.37
C GLU A 230 3.13 -6.88 -19.87
N LEU A 231 2.48 -7.84 -19.21
CA LEU A 231 2.61 -9.24 -19.52
C LEU A 231 2.12 -9.55 -20.94
N LYS A 232 2.87 -10.44 -21.58
CA LYS A 232 2.53 -11.01 -22.88
C LYS A 232 2.56 -12.53 -22.76
N PRO A 233 1.59 -13.23 -23.35
CA PRO A 233 1.60 -14.68 -23.39
C PRO A 233 2.84 -15.17 -24.13
N SER A 234 3.51 -16.17 -23.57
CA SER A 234 4.73 -16.73 -24.10
C SER A 234 4.82 -18.19 -23.66
N GLU A 235 4.66 -19.11 -24.60
CA GLU A 235 4.70 -20.56 -24.32
C GLU A 235 6.14 -21.06 -24.16
N ASP A 236 7.11 -20.41 -24.81
CA ASP A 236 8.50 -20.90 -24.89
C ASP A 236 9.47 -20.26 -23.89
N LYS A 237 9.04 -19.23 -23.16
CA LYS A 237 9.91 -18.46 -22.27
C LYS A 237 9.29 -18.30 -20.88
N SER A 238 10.05 -18.75 -19.88
CA SER A 238 9.75 -18.44 -18.48
C SER A 238 10.15 -16.99 -18.19
N ILE A 239 9.27 -16.27 -17.50
CA ILE A 239 9.47 -14.87 -17.11
C ILE A 239 9.37 -14.73 -15.60
N VAL A 240 10.04 -13.72 -15.05
CA VAL A 240 10.05 -13.38 -13.63
C VAL A 240 9.14 -12.19 -13.38
N VAL A 241 8.16 -12.36 -12.49
CA VAL A 241 7.25 -11.31 -12.02
C VAL A 241 7.28 -11.23 -10.50
N ALA A 242 6.75 -10.14 -9.95
CA ALA A 242 6.55 -10.02 -8.52
C ALA A 242 5.20 -9.39 -8.20
N GLY A 243 4.61 -9.79 -7.08
CA GLY A 243 3.33 -9.25 -6.62
C GLY A 243 3.03 -9.65 -5.18
N LEU A 244 2.14 -8.89 -4.54
CA LEU A 244 1.57 -9.26 -3.26
C LEU A 244 0.43 -10.25 -3.45
N VAL A 245 0.37 -11.28 -2.59
CA VAL A 245 -0.73 -12.23 -2.55
C VAL A 245 -1.98 -11.57 -1.99
N VAL A 246 -2.97 -11.29 -2.84
CA VAL A 246 -4.25 -10.69 -2.42
C VAL A 246 -5.36 -11.73 -2.22
N GLY A 247 -5.21 -12.91 -2.81
CA GLY A 247 -6.17 -14.01 -2.70
C GLY A 247 -5.53 -15.37 -3.00
N MET A 248 -6.11 -16.44 -2.45
CA MET A 248 -5.68 -17.81 -2.72
C MET A 248 -6.87 -18.77 -2.61
N ARG A 249 -6.99 -19.69 -3.57
CA ARG A 249 -7.93 -20.82 -3.54
C ARG A 249 -7.16 -22.13 -3.66
N ILE A 250 -7.37 -23.04 -2.70
CA ILE A 250 -6.79 -24.39 -2.73
C ILE A 250 -7.85 -25.34 -3.29
N MET A 251 -7.46 -26.18 -4.24
CA MET A 251 -8.32 -27.17 -4.87
C MET A 251 -7.66 -28.55 -4.83
N GLN A 252 -8.49 -29.59 -4.77
CA GLN A 252 -8.02 -30.96 -4.99
C GLN A 252 -8.17 -31.30 -6.48
N THR A 253 -7.12 -31.85 -7.05
CA THR A 253 -7.14 -32.39 -8.42
C THR A 253 -7.95 -33.69 -8.45
N ARG A 254 -8.29 -34.15 -9.65
CA ARG A 254 -8.96 -35.45 -9.84
C ARG A 254 -8.14 -36.64 -9.31
N ARG A 255 -6.83 -36.47 -9.12
CA ARG A 255 -5.91 -37.48 -8.58
C ARG A 255 -5.82 -37.44 -7.05
N GLY A 256 -6.46 -36.47 -6.40
CA GLY A 256 -6.43 -36.27 -4.94
C GLY A 256 -5.37 -35.28 -4.47
N ASP A 257 -4.40 -34.93 -5.32
CA ASP A 257 -3.34 -33.98 -4.97
C ASP A 257 -3.89 -32.55 -4.84
N ARG A 258 -3.30 -31.74 -3.95
CA ARG A 258 -3.71 -30.34 -3.74
C ARG A 258 -2.97 -29.42 -4.71
N MET A 259 -3.65 -28.41 -5.23
CA MET A 259 -3.05 -27.31 -5.99
C MET A 259 -3.64 -25.98 -5.51
N ALA A 260 -2.97 -24.86 -5.79
CA ALA A 260 -3.47 -23.54 -5.45
C ALA A 260 -3.51 -22.62 -6.67
N PHE A 261 -4.54 -21.78 -6.74
CA PHE A 261 -4.51 -20.57 -7.56
C PHE A 261 -4.35 -19.38 -6.63
N VAL A 262 -3.33 -18.57 -6.90
CA VAL A 262 -2.91 -17.43 -6.09
C VAL A 262 -3.08 -16.17 -6.94
N THR A 263 -3.78 -15.16 -6.42
CA THR A 263 -3.91 -13.88 -7.11
C THR A 263 -2.81 -12.94 -6.63
N LEU A 264 -1.95 -12.53 -7.56
CA LEU A 264 -0.89 -11.55 -7.32
C LEU A 264 -1.36 -10.16 -7.77
N ASP A 265 -1.00 -9.12 -7.02
CA ASP A 265 -1.23 -7.71 -7.31
C ASP A 265 0.08 -6.94 -7.20
N ASP A 266 0.42 -6.15 -8.23
CA ASP A 266 1.67 -5.36 -8.28
C ASP A 266 1.43 -3.85 -8.42
N ARG A 267 0.21 -3.36 -8.09
CA ARG A 267 -0.29 -2.00 -8.37
C ARG A 267 -0.60 -1.71 -9.84
N THR A 268 0.06 -2.38 -10.79
CA THR A 268 -0.19 -2.17 -12.23
C THR A 268 -1.30 -3.06 -12.76
N GLY A 269 -1.45 -4.26 -12.19
CA GLY A 269 -2.50 -5.20 -12.55
C GLY A 269 -2.57 -6.38 -11.59
N ARG A 270 -3.42 -7.33 -11.95
CA ARG A 270 -3.57 -8.61 -11.24
C ARG A 270 -3.28 -9.78 -12.16
N LEU A 271 -2.68 -10.82 -11.60
CA LEU A 271 -2.36 -12.05 -12.31
C LEU A 271 -2.78 -13.25 -11.47
N GLU A 272 -3.48 -14.20 -12.09
CA GLU A 272 -3.73 -15.50 -11.46
C GLU A 272 -2.53 -16.43 -11.71
N LEU A 273 -1.93 -16.90 -10.62
CA LEU A 273 -0.84 -17.84 -10.60
C LEU A 273 -1.35 -19.23 -10.23
N ALA A 274 -1.19 -20.19 -11.14
CA ALA A 274 -1.41 -21.61 -10.89
C ALA A 274 -0.16 -22.24 -10.26
N VAL A 275 -0.32 -22.78 -9.07
CA VAL A 275 0.71 -23.52 -8.33
C VAL A 275 0.29 -24.98 -8.24
N PHE A 276 0.89 -25.80 -9.10
CA PHE A 276 0.62 -27.24 -9.17
C PHE A 276 1.17 -27.99 -7.95
N SER A 277 0.73 -29.23 -7.77
CA SER A 277 0.87 -29.99 -6.52
C SER A 277 2.30 -30.11 -5.99
N ASP A 278 3.26 -30.42 -6.85
CA ASP A 278 4.67 -30.52 -6.44
C ASP A 278 5.21 -29.19 -5.91
N MET A 279 4.81 -28.09 -6.53
CA MET A 279 5.23 -26.74 -6.15
C MET A 279 4.52 -26.28 -4.87
N PHE A 280 3.22 -26.59 -4.76
CA PHE A 280 2.38 -26.24 -3.64
C PHE A 280 2.88 -26.90 -2.35
N GLU A 281 3.13 -28.21 -2.36
CA GLU A 281 3.60 -28.91 -1.15
C GLU A 281 4.99 -28.41 -0.70
N ARG A 282 5.86 -28.00 -1.64
CA ARG A 282 7.20 -27.46 -1.33
C ARG A 282 7.17 -26.02 -0.80
N HIS A 283 6.25 -25.18 -1.28
CA HIS A 283 6.27 -23.73 -1.01
C HIS A 283 5.02 -23.22 -0.27
N ARG A 284 4.17 -24.11 0.24
CA ARG A 284 2.94 -23.75 0.99
C ARG A 284 3.14 -22.71 2.09
N GLU A 285 4.31 -22.67 2.72
CA GLU A 285 4.63 -21.71 3.78
C GLU A 285 4.85 -20.30 3.24
N LEU A 286 5.31 -20.17 2.00
CA LEU A 286 5.47 -18.88 1.31
C LEU A 286 4.12 -18.33 0.84
N LEU A 287 3.17 -19.22 0.52
CA LEU A 287 1.85 -18.87 -0.02
C LEU A 287 0.89 -18.41 1.08
N SER A 288 1.20 -17.26 1.69
CA SER A 288 0.34 -16.61 2.68
C SER A 288 -0.22 -15.30 2.14
N LYS A 289 -1.38 -14.90 2.67
CA LYS A 289 -1.98 -13.61 2.32
C LYS A 289 -0.99 -12.49 2.66
N ASP A 290 -0.88 -11.51 1.77
CA ASP A 290 0.01 -10.36 1.87
C ASP A 290 1.51 -10.65 1.77
N ALA A 291 1.89 -11.90 1.50
CA ALA A 291 3.26 -12.23 1.16
C ALA A 291 3.65 -11.57 -0.17
N LEU A 292 4.82 -10.93 -0.21
CA LEU A 292 5.47 -10.57 -1.46
C LEU A 292 6.13 -11.83 -2.03
N LEU A 293 5.69 -12.21 -3.23
CA LEU A 293 6.28 -13.33 -3.97
C LEU A 293 6.97 -12.81 -5.22
N VAL A 294 8.15 -13.35 -5.49
CA VAL A 294 8.82 -13.29 -6.79
C VAL A 294 8.65 -14.65 -7.43
N VAL A 295 8.08 -14.69 -8.63
CA VAL A 295 7.67 -15.92 -9.27
C VAL A 295 8.26 -15.97 -10.66
N GLU A 296 8.84 -17.12 -10.99
CA GLU A 296 9.28 -17.44 -12.33
C GLU A 296 8.38 -18.53 -12.90
N GLY A 297 7.99 -18.37 -14.16
CA GLY A 297 6.99 -19.23 -14.77
C GLY A 297 6.55 -18.81 -16.15
N GLN A 298 5.66 -19.59 -16.72
CA GLN A 298 5.14 -19.40 -18.08
C GLN A 298 3.78 -18.71 -18.07
N VAL A 299 3.61 -17.71 -18.94
CA VAL A 299 2.34 -16.97 -19.08
C VAL A 299 1.54 -17.54 -20.24
N SER A 300 0.30 -17.89 -19.96
CA SER A 300 -0.67 -18.39 -20.93
C SER A 300 -1.94 -17.53 -20.89
N VAL A 301 -2.72 -17.60 -21.97
CA VAL A 301 -4.05 -16.98 -22.00
C VAL A 301 -5.01 -17.86 -21.20
N ASP A 302 -5.84 -17.25 -20.38
CA ASP A 302 -6.96 -17.93 -19.76
C ASP A 302 -8.15 -17.94 -20.72
N GLU A 303 -8.47 -19.12 -21.28
CA GLU A 303 -9.55 -19.30 -22.25
C GLU A 303 -10.93 -18.91 -21.71
N TYR A 304 -11.11 -18.90 -20.38
CA TYR A 304 -12.40 -18.59 -19.77
C TYR A 304 -12.59 -17.08 -19.53
N SER A 305 -11.61 -16.42 -18.90
CA SER A 305 -11.70 -14.98 -18.60
C SER A 305 -11.22 -14.09 -19.74
N GLY A 306 -10.46 -14.62 -20.71
CA GLY A 306 -9.76 -13.85 -21.73
C GLY A 306 -8.54 -13.08 -21.19
N GLY A 307 -8.23 -13.21 -19.90
CA GLY A 307 -7.08 -12.60 -19.25
C GLY A 307 -5.80 -13.45 -19.37
N PHE A 308 -4.76 -13.06 -18.64
CA PHE A 308 -3.53 -13.84 -18.52
C PHE A 308 -3.50 -14.62 -17.22
N LYS A 309 -2.94 -15.83 -17.28
CA LYS A 309 -2.60 -16.66 -16.13
C LYS A 309 -1.17 -17.13 -16.26
N MET A 310 -0.55 -17.44 -15.13
CA MET A 310 0.83 -17.92 -15.09
C MET A 310 0.90 -19.26 -14.37
N SER A 311 1.70 -20.20 -14.90
CA SER A 311 2.07 -21.42 -14.19
C SER A 311 3.39 -21.19 -13.47
N ALA A 312 3.47 -21.45 -12.17
CA ALA A 312 4.68 -21.26 -11.38
C ALA A 312 5.70 -22.39 -11.62
N ASP A 313 6.91 -22.04 -12.06
CA ASP A 313 8.06 -22.94 -12.14
C ASP A 313 8.95 -22.81 -10.89
N ARG A 314 9.10 -21.59 -10.36
CA ARG A 314 9.83 -21.30 -9.11
C ARG A 314 9.14 -20.18 -8.36
N ILE A 315 9.08 -20.28 -7.03
CA ILE A 315 8.48 -19.29 -6.14
C ILE A 315 9.50 -18.92 -5.08
N PHE A 316 9.72 -17.62 -4.91
CA PHE A 316 10.66 -17.06 -3.96
C PHE A 316 9.96 -16.02 -3.08
N ASN A 317 10.31 -15.98 -1.79
CA ASN A 317 10.18 -14.72 -1.04
C ASN A 317 11.31 -13.75 -1.46
N ILE A 318 11.27 -12.51 -0.95
CA ILE A 318 12.27 -11.50 -1.33
C ILE A 318 13.71 -11.91 -0.97
N ASP A 319 13.94 -12.52 0.19
CA ASP A 319 15.27 -12.95 0.64
C ASP A 319 15.84 -14.07 -0.24
N GLN A 320 14.99 -15.03 -0.61
CA GLN A 320 15.32 -16.11 -1.55
C GLN A 320 15.55 -15.56 -2.96
N ALA A 321 14.77 -14.57 -3.40
CA ALA A 321 14.94 -13.92 -4.69
C ALA A 321 16.31 -13.21 -4.76
N ARG A 322 16.70 -12.48 -3.72
CA ARG A 322 18.05 -11.91 -3.60
C ARG A 322 19.12 -12.99 -3.71
N ALA A 323 18.96 -14.09 -2.97
CA ALA A 323 19.91 -15.19 -2.98
C ALA A 323 20.03 -15.91 -4.34
N ALA A 324 18.96 -15.89 -5.14
CA ALA A 324 18.87 -16.56 -6.44
C ALA A 324 19.32 -15.66 -7.61
N PHE A 325 19.01 -14.36 -7.56
CA PHE A 325 19.22 -13.44 -8.68
C PHE A 325 20.39 -12.46 -8.50
N ALA A 326 20.84 -12.21 -7.26
CA ALA A 326 22.00 -11.36 -7.03
C ALA A 326 23.29 -12.09 -7.43
N SER A 327 24.21 -11.37 -8.08
CA SER A 327 25.55 -11.88 -8.37
C SER A 327 26.41 -11.95 -7.11
N HIS A 328 26.34 -10.92 -6.27
CA HIS A 328 27.05 -10.84 -4.99
C HIS A 328 26.52 -9.68 -4.12
N LEU A 329 26.81 -9.75 -2.83
CA LEU A 329 26.69 -8.65 -1.87
C LEU A 329 28.00 -7.87 -1.86
N GLU A 330 27.96 -6.60 -2.26
CA GLU A 330 29.11 -5.68 -2.21
C GLU A 330 29.07 -4.83 -0.93
N ILE A 331 30.21 -4.75 -0.24
CA ILE A 331 30.42 -3.94 0.96
C ILE A 331 31.58 -2.97 0.71
N ASP A 332 31.30 -1.67 0.76
CA ASP A 332 32.27 -0.60 0.61
C ASP A 332 32.93 -0.23 1.94
N VAL A 333 34.21 -0.55 2.05
CA VAL A 333 35.00 -0.28 3.26
C VAL A 333 36.08 0.75 2.95
N LYS A 334 36.06 1.89 3.66
CA LYS A 334 37.14 2.88 3.59
C LYS A 334 38.19 2.59 4.66
N ALA A 335 39.46 2.87 4.38
CA ALA A 335 40.57 2.69 5.32
C ALA A 335 40.34 3.38 6.68
N THR A 336 39.65 4.53 6.69
CA THR A 336 39.31 5.25 7.93
C THR A 336 38.37 4.47 8.86
N LEU A 337 37.52 3.59 8.32
CA LEU A 337 36.66 2.70 9.09
C LEU A 337 37.32 1.36 9.43
N ALA A 338 38.33 0.96 8.66
CA ALA A 338 39.03 -0.31 8.83
C ALA A 338 40.07 -0.29 9.97
N ALA A 339 40.29 0.85 10.64
CA ALA A 339 41.28 1.00 11.71
C ALA A 339 40.86 0.41 13.08
N GLY A 340 39.68 -0.23 13.18
CA GLY A 340 39.13 -0.82 14.42
C GLY A 340 38.69 -2.28 14.29
N ASP A 341 37.71 -2.69 15.11
CA ASP A 341 37.18 -4.07 15.20
C ASP A 341 36.28 -4.50 14.01
N LEU A 342 36.28 -3.73 12.91
CA LEU A 342 35.38 -3.92 11.76
C LEU A 342 35.40 -5.35 11.21
N VAL A 343 36.58 -5.98 11.17
CA VAL A 343 36.71 -7.37 10.69
C VAL A 343 35.94 -8.33 11.58
N ASP A 344 36.04 -8.18 12.91
CA ASP A 344 35.36 -9.05 13.85
C ASP A 344 33.86 -8.73 13.92
N GLU A 345 33.47 -7.47 13.75
CA GLU A 345 32.07 -7.07 13.61
C GLU A 345 31.43 -7.62 12.33
N LEU A 346 32.12 -7.53 11.18
CA LEU A 346 31.68 -8.14 9.93
C LEU A 346 31.54 -9.66 10.05
N LYS A 347 32.49 -10.33 10.72
CA LYS A 347 32.36 -11.77 11.01
C LYS A 347 31.11 -12.05 11.85
N ARG A 348 30.86 -11.28 12.91
CA ARG A 348 29.67 -11.45 13.77
C ARG A 348 28.37 -11.20 13.00
N ALA A 349 28.36 -10.26 12.05
CA ALA A 349 27.21 -9.96 11.22
C ALA A 349 26.97 -11.04 10.14
N LEU A 350 28.03 -11.50 9.46
CA LEU A 350 27.94 -12.46 8.35
C LEU A 350 27.69 -13.89 8.84
N LYS A 351 28.29 -14.31 9.96
CA LYS A 351 28.25 -15.71 10.42
C LYS A 351 26.83 -16.26 10.62
N PRO A 352 25.88 -15.53 11.24
CA PRO A 352 24.50 -15.98 11.38
C PRO A 352 23.76 -16.18 10.05
N ALA A 353 24.20 -15.52 8.98
CA ALA A 353 23.63 -15.64 7.64
C ALA A 353 24.31 -16.72 6.78
N THR A 354 25.30 -17.43 7.32
CA THR A 354 25.94 -18.59 6.69
C THR A 354 25.33 -19.91 7.19
N PRO A 355 25.24 -20.97 6.36
CA PRO A 355 25.59 -21.00 4.94
C PRO A 355 24.48 -20.39 4.06
N GLY A 356 24.86 -19.76 2.94
CA GLY A 356 23.95 -19.30 1.91
C GLY A 356 24.51 -19.42 0.49
N SER A 357 23.84 -18.82 -0.50
CA SER A 357 24.22 -18.92 -1.92
C SER A 357 24.87 -17.65 -2.47
N CYS A 358 24.71 -16.50 -1.82
CA CYS A 358 25.17 -15.21 -2.33
C CYS A 358 26.65 -14.97 -1.93
N PRO A 359 27.57 -14.79 -2.89
CA PRO A 359 28.94 -14.39 -2.61
C PRO A 359 29.01 -13.00 -1.96
N VAL A 360 30.06 -12.75 -1.18
CA VAL A 360 30.32 -11.45 -0.55
C VAL A 360 31.62 -10.88 -1.09
N HIS A 361 31.55 -9.66 -1.60
CA HIS A 361 32.67 -8.91 -2.15
C HIS A 361 32.89 -7.66 -1.28
N ILE A 362 34.12 -7.41 -0.89
CA ILE A 362 34.50 -6.20 -0.16
C ILE A 362 35.28 -5.30 -1.12
N ARG A 363 34.72 -4.11 -1.39
CA ARG A 363 35.45 -3.06 -2.09
C ARG A 363 36.15 -2.20 -1.06
N TYR A 364 37.46 -2.38 -0.95
CA TYR A 364 38.30 -1.67 0.00
C TYR A 364 38.94 -0.44 -0.65
N ASP A 365 38.70 0.74 -0.09
CA ASP A 365 39.28 2.01 -0.54
C ASP A 365 40.30 2.51 0.49
N ALA A 366 41.59 2.45 0.11
CA ALA A 366 42.71 2.90 0.92
C ALA A 366 42.97 4.42 0.82
N GLY A 367 42.19 5.15 0.01
CA GLY A 367 42.42 6.55 -0.35
C GLY A 367 43.45 6.74 -1.46
N THR A 368 44.44 5.85 -1.57
CA THR A 368 45.47 5.85 -2.63
C THR A 368 45.24 4.78 -3.69
N ALA A 369 44.51 3.72 -3.35
CA ALA A 369 44.18 2.61 -4.24
C ALA A 369 42.86 1.95 -3.79
N GLN A 370 42.20 1.28 -4.73
CA GLN A 370 41.02 0.47 -4.47
C GLN A 370 41.31 -1.00 -4.78
N ALA A 371 40.82 -1.91 -3.95
CA ALA A 371 40.94 -3.34 -4.13
C ALA A 371 39.59 -4.02 -3.93
N GLU A 372 39.29 -5.01 -4.77
CA GLU A 372 38.14 -5.89 -4.61
C GLU A 372 38.60 -7.20 -3.97
N ILE A 373 37.97 -7.56 -2.86
CA ILE A 373 38.27 -8.78 -2.10
C ILE A 373 37.06 -9.69 -2.15
N VAL A 374 37.19 -10.82 -2.84
CA VAL A 374 36.16 -11.85 -2.90
C VAL A 374 36.33 -12.78 -1.70
N LEU A 375 35.31 -12.90 -0.86
CA LEU A 375 35.37 -13.81 0.30
C LEU A 375 35.24 -15.28 -0.15
N GLY A 376 35.81 -16.17 0.66
CA GLY A 376 35.78 -17.62 0.43
C GLY A 376 34.36 -18.20 0.41
N PRO A 377 34.15 -19.38 -0.19
CA PRO A 377 32.83 -20.01 -0.32
C PRO A 377 32.13 -20.27 1.03
N GLU A 378 32.88 -20.40 2.12
CA GLU A 378 32.38 -20.53 3.50
C GLU A 378 31.71 -19.27 4.05
N TRP A 379 31.89 -18.13 3.37
CA TRP A 379 31.29 -16.84 3.68
C TRP A 379 30.14 -16.46 2.74
N LYS A 380 29.65 -17.39 1.92
CA LYS A 380 28.42 -17.16 1.18
C LYS A 380 27.25 -17.05 2.15
N VAL A 381 26.44 -16.01 1.97
CA VAL A 381 25.36 -15.64 2.88
C VAL A 381 23.99 -15.78 2.24
N ALA A 382 22.97 -15.93 3.07
CA ALA A 382 21.58 -15.64 2.71
C ALA A 382 21.35 -14.13 2.93
N PRO A 383 21.14 -13.34 1.87
CA PRO A 383 20.99 -11.87 1.96
C PRO A 383 19.61 -11.47 2.50
N SER A 384 19.37 -11.74 3.79
CA SER A 384 18.16 -11.33 4.49
C SER A 384 18.15 -9.84 4.81
N ASN A 385 16.95 -9.26 5.00
CA ASN A 385 16.83 -7.88 5.49
C ASN A 385 17.65 -7.64 6.77
N ALA A 386 17.58 -8.56 7.73
CA ALA A 386 18.32 -8.43 8.99
C ALA A 386 19.85 -8.38 8.78
N LEU A 387 20.38 -9.15 7.82
CA LEU A 387 21.80 -9.09 7.47
C LEU A 387 22.16 -7.74 6.83
N ILE A 388 21.36 -7.30 5.87
CA ILE A 388 21.60 -6.04 5.14
C ILE A 388 21.57 -4.87 6.13
N GLU A 389 20.59 -4.83 7.03
CA GLU A 389 20.49 -3.82 8.09
C GLU A 389 21.68 -3.87 9.05
N ALA A 390 22.09 -5.07 9.51
CA ALA A 390 23.23 -5.22 10.40
C ALA A 390 24.53 -4.69 9.77
N ILE A 391 24.82 -5.05 8.51
CA ILE A 391 26.02 -4.56 7.81
C ILE A 391 25.89 -3.07 7.49
N THR A 392 24.69 -2.60 7.16
CA THR A 392 24.41 -1.18 6.91
C THR A 392 24.68 -0.34 8.15
N GLY A 393 24.32 -0.81 9.34
CA GLY A 393 24.64 -0.16 10.60
C GLY A 393 26.15 -0.03 10.87
N LEU A 394 26.95 -0.97 10.35
CA LEU A 394 28.41 -0.99 10.51
C LEU A 394 29.14 -0.14 9.44
N ALA A 395 28.75 -0.28 8.17
CA ALA A 395 29.44 0.35 7.04
C ALA A 395 28.85 1.72 6.63
N GLY A 396 27.58 1.97 6.95
CA GLY A 396 26.78 3.12 6.51
C GLY A 396 25.85 2.80 5.33
N ALA A 397 24.71 3.50 5.25
CA ALA A 397 23.61 3.26 4.30
C ALA A 397 24.00 3.16 2.83
N ASP A 398 24.99 3.93 2.37
CA ASP A 398 25.36 3.97 0.95
C ASP A 398 26.43 2.95 0.54
N ARG A 399 26.84 2.09 1.48
CA ARG A 399 28.03 1.23 1.38
C ARG A 399 27.73 -0.25 1.30
N VAL A 400 26.46 -0.65 1.32
CA VAL A 400 26.05 -2.05 1.19
C VAL A 400 25.10 -2.16 0.03
N ARG A 401 25.43 -3.00 -0.96
CA ARG A 401 24.62 -3.12 -2.18
C ARG A 401 24.53 -4.57 -2.62
N LEU A 402 23.33 -4.99 -3.00
CA LEU A 402 23.16 -6.20 -3.79
C LEU A 402 23.39 -5.86 -5.26
N ILE A 403 24.39 -6.52 -5.84
CA ILE A 403 24.70 -6.40 -7.26
C ILE A 403 23.93 -7.49 -7.98
N TYR A 404 23.27 -7.09 -9.07
CA TYR A 404 22.55 -7.97 -9.98
C TYR A 404 23.26 -7.88 -11.34
N PRO A 405 23.36 -8.98 -12.09
CA PRO A 405 23.92 -8.95 -13.44
C PRO A 405 23.16 -7.93 -14.32
N GLU A 406 23.87 -7.20 -15.19
CA GLU A 406 23.31 -6.06 -15.93
C GLU A 406 22.04 -6.42 -16.74
N LEU A 407 20.93 -5.79 -16.32
CA LEU A 407 19.66 -5.45 -16.99
C LEU A 407 18.93 -6.52 -17.82
N ARG A 408 17.87 -7.10 -17.23
CA ARG A 408 16.70 -7.67 -17.96
C ARG A 408 15.64 -6.62 -18.34
N ARG A 409 15.67 -5.39 -17.79
CA ARG A 409 14.66 -4.35 -18.05
C ARG A 409 15.27 -2.95 -18.19
N SER A 410 15.40 -2.42 -19.41
CA SER A 410 15.67 -0.99 -19.60
C SER A 410 14.49 -0.18 -19.07
N LEU A 411 14.68 0.57 -17.98
CA LEU A 411 13.69 1.57 -17.55
C LEU A 411 13.51 2.59 -18.69
N PRO A 412 12.27 2.97 -19.05
CA PRO A 412 12.08 4.12 -19.93
C PRO A 412 12.64 5.35 -19.23
N ALA A 413 13.59 6.02 -19.89
CA ALA A 413 14.17 7.26 -19.39
C ALA A 413 13.03 8.24 -19.07
N SER A 414 13.02 8.74 -17.84
CA SER A 414 12.16 9.86 -17.46
C SER A 414 12.43 11.01 -18.43
N SER A 415 11.43 11.37 -19.24
CA SER A 415 11.53 12.50 -20.15
C SER A 415 11.89 13.74 -19.34
N PRO A 416 12.97 14.47 -19.65
CA PRO A 416 13.23 15.74 -19.01
C PRO A 416 12.12 16.69 -19.43
N ALA A 417 11.49 17.31 -18.44
CA ALA A 417 10.49 18.34 -18.60
C ALA A 417 10.91 19.33 -19.69
N ARG A 418 10.09 19.45 -20.75
CA ARG A 418 10.19 20.52 -21.74
C ARG A 418 10.10 21.85 -21.00
N ARG A 419 11.25 22.47 -20.73
CA ARG A 419 11.31 23.91 -20.43
C ARG A 419 10.89 24.65 -21.69
N GLY A 420 9.70 25.26 -21.60
CA GLY A 420 9.21 26.19 -22.60
C GLY A 420 10.15 27.40 -22.68
N GLY A 421 10.79 27.57 -23.83
CA GLY A 421 11.43 28.81 -24.24
C GLY A 421 10.72 29.31 -25.50
N ARG A 422 9.80 30.26 -25.33
CA ARG A 422 9.36 31.14 -26.43
C ARG A 422 10.49 32.15 -26.66
N HIS A 423 11.02 32.24 -27.89
CA HIS A 423 11.21 33.55 -28.54
C HIS A 423 11.48 33.43 -30.05
N HIS A 424 10.62 34.14 -30.78
CA HIS A 424 10.76 34.84 -32.06
C HIS A 424 11.29 34.16 -33.33
N GLN A 425 10.32 34.02 -34.25
CA GLN A 425 10.39 34.32 -35.69
C GLN A 425 11.56 35.21 -36.12
N ARG A 426 12.29 34.77 -37.15
CA ARG A 426 12.56 35.61 -38.33
C ARG A 426 12.74 34.75 -39.58
N SER A 427 11.98 35.17 -40.59
CA SER A 427 12.00 34.79 -41.99
C SER A 427 13.40 34.93 -42.62
N GLY A 428 13.76 34.01 -43.51
CA GLY A 428 14.96 34.09 -44.34
C GLY A 428 15.04 32.93 -45.32
N ALA A 429 14.78 33.22 -46.58
CA ALA A 429 14.60 32.29 -47.69
C ALA A 429 15.90 31.65 -48.24
N VAL A 430 15.67 30.70 -49.15
CA VAL A 430 16.48 30.30 -50.32
C VAL A 430 17.48 29.14 -50.16
N ALA A 431 17.26 28.14 -51.03
CA ALA A 431 18.25 27.44 -51.88
C ALA A 431 18.30 25.91 -51.69
N SER A 432 17.72 25.23 -52.69
CA SER A 432 18.03 23.88 -53.13
C SER A 432 19.52 23.75 -53.51
N ILE A 433 20.12 22.58 -53.27
CA ILE A 433 20.73 21.69 -54.29
C ILE A 433 21.59 20.60 -53.61
N ALA A 434 21.47 19.39 -54.19
CA ALA A 434 22.26 18.15 -54.06
C ALA A 434 22.00 17.26 -52.83
#